data_AF-A0A6A8MK50-F1
#
_entry.id   AF-A0A6A8MK50-F1
#
_cell.length_a   1.000
_cell.length_b   1.000
_cell.length_c   1.000
_cell.angle_alpha   90.00
_cell.angle_beta   90.00
_cell.angle_gamma   90.00
#
_symmetry.space_group_name_H-M   'P 1'
#
loop_
_entity.id
_entity.type
_entity.pdbx_description
1 polymer ?
#
loop_
_entity_poly.entity_id
_entity_poly.type
_entity_poly.pdbx_seq_one_letter_code
_entity_poly.pdbx_strand_id
1 'polypeptide(L)'
;MSGDKQNKEAMKEAIETLNQIATNYSTPKTIKKSITDLIVDLNNEEYSLSVRANNTISLLDDVTQDPNMPSYVRTQLWQAVSKLESIRE
;
A
#
# COMPACT_ATOMS: atom_id res chain seq x y z
N MET A 1 -1.72 -24.36 3.26
CA MET A 1 -1.08 -24.10 1.95
C MET A 1 -1.87 -23.14 1.05
N SER A 2 -3.20 -22.98 1.18
CA SER A 2 -3.95 -22.01 0.34
C SER A 2 -3.89 -20.56 0.84
N GLY A 3 -3.83 -20.33 2.16
CA GLY A 3 -3.79 -18.98 2.76
C GLY A 3 -2.53 -18.19 2.40
N ASP A 4 -1.36 -18.80 2.48
CA ASP A 4 -0.08 -18.13 2.14
C ASP A 4 -0.03 -17.64 0.69
N LYS A 5 -0.62 -18.41 -0.23
CA LYS A 5 -0.68 -18.03 -1.65
C LYS A 5 -1.62 -16.84 -1.84
N GLN A 6 -2.78 -16.85 -1.20
CA GLN A 6 -3.74 -15.74 -1.23
C GLN A 6 -3.15 -14.47 -0.61
N ASN A 7 -2.47 -14.58 0.52
CA ASN A 7 -1.79 -13.45 1.18
C ASN A 7 -0.71 -12.84 0.28
N LYS A 8 0.11 -13.67 -0.38
CA LYS A 8 1.13 -13.20 -1.32
C LYS A 8 0.52 -12.52 -2.55
N GLU A 9 -0.60 -13.04 -3.04
CA GLU A 9 -1.32 -12.46 -4.17
C GLU A 9 -1.94 -11.11 -3.80
N ALA A 10 -2.63 -11.03 -2.66
CA ALA A 10 -3.16 -9.77 -2.12
C ALA A 10 -2.05 -8.73 -1.87
N MET A 11 -0.90 -9.16 -1.32
CA MET A 11 0.28 -8.32 -1.13
C MET A 11 0.78 -7.75 -2.46
N LYS A 12 0.89 -8.61 -3.48
CA LYS A 12 1.34 -8.21 -4.81
C LYS A 12 0.38 -7.20 -5.45
N GLU A 13 -0.93 -7.46 -5.41
CA GLU A 13 -1.94 -6.55 -5.97
C GLU A 13 -1.96 -5.19 -5.26
N ALA A 14 -1.74 -5.16 -3.94
CA ALA A 14 -1.58 -3.91 -3.20
C ALA A 14 -0.35 -3.13 -3.67
N ILE A 15 0.81 -3.80 -3.77
CA ILE A 15 2.07 -3.19 -4.25
C ILE A 15 1.92 -2.67 -5.69
N GLU A 16 1.23 -3.39 -6.58
CA GLU A 16 0.97 -2.93 -7.95
C GLU A 16 0.15 -1.64 -7.97
N THR A 17 -0.91 -1.56 -7.15
CA THR A 17 -1.73 -0.36 -7.01
C THR A 17 -0.91 0.83 -6.48
N LEU A 18 -0.09 0.60 -5.46
CA LEU A 18 0.80 1.64 -4.91
C LEU A 18 1.84 2.11 -5.94
N ASN A 19 2.41 1.19 -6.73
CA ASN A 19 3.35 1.53 -7.80
C ASN A 19 2.71 2.40 -8.90
N GLN A 20 1.44 2.15 -9.25
CA GLN A 20 0.71 3.01 -10.19
C GLN A 20 0.62 4.46 -9.67
N ILE A 21 0.37 4.65 -8.36
CA ILE A 21 0.36 5.98 -7.74
C ILE A 21 1.75 6.63 -7.78
N ALA A 22 2.79 5.88 -7.42
CA ALA A 22 4.17 6.38 -7.33
C ALA A 22 4.72 6.80 -8.71
N THR A 23 4.36 6.08 -9.77
CA THR A 23 4.85 6.33 -11.14
C THR A 23 4.01 7.36 -11.91
N ASN A 24 2.76 7.59 -11.53
CA ASN A 24 1.87 8.54 -12.22
C ASN A 24 2.37 10.00 -12.13
N TYR A 25 2.63 10.66 -13.26
CA TYR A 25 3.17 12.03 -13.33
C TYR A 25 2.27 13.09 -12.70
N SER A 26 0.96 12.87 -12.61
CA SER A 26 -0.01 13.79 -12.00
C SER A 26 -0.03 13.71 -10.46
N THR A 27 0.63 12.72 -9.86
CA THR A 27 0.69 12.58 -8.40
C THR A 27 1.71 13.56 -7.80
N PRO A 28 1.35 14.34 -6.76
CA PRO A 28 2.28 15.22 -6.06
C PRO A 28 3.53 14.50 -5.53
N LYS A 29 4.69 15.16 -5.57
CA LYS A 29 5.98 14.57 -5.19
C LYS A 29 6.02 14.06 -3.75
N THR A 30 5.42 14.78 -2.81
CA THR A 30 5.35 14.39 -1.40
C THR A 30 4.64 13.05 -1.23
N ILE A 31 3.48 12.92 -1.88
CA ILE A 31 2.69 11.68 -1.87
C ILE A 31 3.48 10.54 -2.52
N LYS A 32 4.08 10.77 -3.70
CA LYS A 32 4.92 9.76 -4.36
C LYS A 32 6.03 9.23 -3.45
N LYS A 33 6.70 10.13 -2.72
CA LYS A 33 7.74 9.76 -1.77
C LYS A 33 7.18 8.85 -0.68
N SER A 34 6.11 9.27 0.00
CA SER A 34 5.47 8.46 1.04
C SER A 34 5.04 7.08 0.52
N ILE A 35 4.43 7.01 -0.67
CA ILE A 35 4.02 5.74 -1.26
C ILE A 35 5.23 4.86 -1.61
N THR A 36 6.33 5.44 -2.08
CA THR A 36 7.54 4.70 -2.39
C THR A 36 8.16 4.10 -1.13
N ASP A 37 8.22 4.87 -0.04
CA ASP A 37 8.73 4.39 1.25
C ASP A 37 7.89 3.20 1.76
N LEU A 38 6.55 3.28 1.64
CA LEU A 38 5.66 2.17 2.01
C LEU A 38 5.84 0.92 1.14
N ILE A 39 6.10 1.08 -0.16
CA ILE A 39 6.40 -0.05 -1.05
C ILE A 39 7.70 -0.75 -0.61
N VAL A 40 8.70 0.01 -0.15
CA VAL A 40 9.95 -0.57 0.38
C VAL A 40 9.66 -1.39 1.64
N ASP A 41 8.89 -0.86 2.58
CA ASP A 41 8.53 -1.55 3.82
C ASP A 41 7.74 -2.84 3.56
N LEU A 42 6.82 -2.81 2.59
CA LEU A 42 6.05 -3.99 2.18
C LEU A 42 6.92 -5.09 1.56
N ASN A 43 7.99 -4.72 0.85
CA ASN A 43 8.94 -5.68 0.26
C ASN A 43 10.00 -6.17 1.25
N ASN A 44 10.10 -5.59 2.46
CA ASN A 44 11.07 -6.04 3.46
C ASN A 44 10.68 -7.43 4.01
N GLU A 45 11.46 -8.47 3.72
CA GLU A 45 11.14 -9.84 4.17
C GLU A 45 11.50 -10.14 5.64
N GLU A 46 11.99 -9.14 6.40
CA GLU A 46 12.29 -9.25 7.82
C GLU A 46 11.06 -9.61 8.68
N TYR A 47 9.87 -9.15 8.27
CA TYR A 47 8.61 -9.33 9.01
C TYR A 47 7.62 -10.22 8.24
N SER A 48 6.64 -10.79 8.95
CA SER A 48 5.54 -11.53 8.32
C SER A 48 4.70 -10.63 7.41
N LEU A 49 3.97 -11.22 6.46
CA LEU A 49 3.10 -10.46 5.54
C LEU A 49 2.03 -9.67 6.30
N SER A 50 1.42 -10.28 7.31
CA SER A 50 0.38 -9.66 8.14
C SER A 50 0.90 -8.46 8.92
N VAL A 51 2.10 -8.57 9.51
CA VAL A 51 2.73 -7.44 10.24
C VAL A 51 3.02 -6.28 9.30
N ARG A 52 3.56 -6.55 8.11
CA ARG A 52 3.83 -5.53 7.10
C ARG A 52 2.57 -4.84 6.62
N ALA A 53 1.53 -5.62 6.30
CA ALA A 53 0.25 -5.10 5.86
C ALA A 53 -0.35 -4.14 6.91
N ASN A 54 -0.39 -4.56 8.18
CA ASN A 54 -0.94 -3.74 9.27
C ASN A 54 -0.15 -2.44 9.49
N ASN A 55 1.18 -2.52 9.45
CA ASN A 55 2.04 -1.34 9.57
C ASN A 55 1.78 -0.36 8.41
N THR A 56 1.71 -0.86 7.18
CA THR A 56 1.44 -0.02 6.01
C THR A 56 0.05 0.60 6.03
N ILE A 57 -1.00 -0.14 6.43
CA ILE A 57 -2.36 0.43 6.57
C ILE A 57 -2.33 1.62 7.54
N SER A 58 -1.70 1.45 8.69
CA SER A 58 -1.59 2.51 9.71
C SER A 58 -0.90 3.77 9.16
N LEU A 59 0.16 3.60 8.38
CA LEU A 59 0.87 4.72 7.75
C LEU A 59 0.10 5.34 6.57
N LEU A 60 -0.68 4.54 5.83
CA LEU A 60 -1.52 5.03 4.75
C LEU A 60 -2.63 5.96 5.26
N ASP A 61 -3.17 5.71 6.44
CA ASP A 61 -4.17 6.59 7.05
C ASP A 61 -3.60 8.01 7.20
N ASP A 62 -2.37 8.17 7.69
CA ASP A 62 -1.68 9.45 7.78
C ASP A 62 -1.48 10.10 6.41
N VAL A 63 -1.04 9.32 5.41
CA VAL A 63 -0.85 9.80 4.04
C VAL A 63 -2.18 10.31 3.46
N THR A 64 -3.32 9.67 3.78
CA THR A 64 -4.64 10.08 3.29
C THR A 64 -5.16 11.38 3.88
N GLN A 65 -4.53 11.88 4.95
CA GLN A 65 -4.83 13.19 5.54
C GLN A 65 -4.06 14.34 4.87
N ASP A 66 -3.17 14.07 3.91
CA ASP A 66 -2.44 15.13 3.20
C ASP A 66 -3.43 16.10 2.50
N PRO A 67 -3.34 17.41 2.77
CA PRO A 67 -4.27 18.40 2.20
C PRO A 67 -4.15 18.53 0.68
N ASN A 68 -3.03 18.12 0.09
CA ASN A 68 -2.80 18.10 -1.35
C ASN A 68 -3.19 16.76 -2.00
N MET A 69 -3.84 15.84 -1.25
CA MET A 69 -4.20 14.54 -1.79
C MET A 69 -5.24 14.62 -2.91
N PRO A 70 -4.91 14.18 -4.14
CA PRO A 70 -5.89 14.08 -5.21
C PRO A 70 -6.93 12.99 -4.91
N SER A 71 -8.19 13.25 -5.28
CA SER A 71 -9.30 12.28 -5.10
C SER A 71 -9.02 10.92 -5.76
N TYR A 72 -8.45 10.92 -6.97
CA TYR A 72 -8.11 9.68 -7.68
C TYR A 72 -7.03 8.86 -6.94
N VAL A 73 -6.11 9.51 -6.23
CA VAL A 73 -5.11 8.82 -5.40
C VAL A 73 -5.78 8.20 -4.18
N ARG A 74 -6.68 8.94 -3.51
CA ARG A 74 -7.44 8.42 -2.36
C ARG A 74 -8.22 7.16 -2.72
N THR A 75 -8.88 7.13 -3.88
CA THR A 75 -9.60 5.93 -4.35
C THR A 75 -8.67 4.74 -4.58
N GLN A 76 -7.50 4.95 -5.19
CA GLN A 76 -6.52 3.88 -5.38
C GLN A 76 -5.91 3.41 -4.05
N LEU A 77 -5.67 4.32 -3.11
CA LEU A 77 -5.22 3.96 -1.77
C LEU A 77 -6.24 3.10 -1.05
N TRP A 78 -7.53 3.44 -1.15
CA TRP A 78 -8.60 2.61 -0.59
C TRP A 78 -8.63 1.20 -1.19
N GLN A 79 -8.39 1.07 -2.51
CA GLN A 79 -8.25 -0.24 -3.16
C GLN A 79 -7.05 -1.02 -2.61
N ALA A 80 -5.89 -0.37 -2.44
CA ALA A 80 -4.70 -1.00 -1.87
C ALA A 80 -4.92 -1.44 -0.41
N VAL A 81 -5.53 -0.58 0.42
CA VAL A 81 -5.89 -0.89 1.82
C VAL A 81 -6.81 -2.11 1.87
N SER A 82 -7.86 -2.14 1.04
CA SER A 82 -8.79 -3.28 0.99
C SER A 82 -8.09 -4.61 0.68
N LYS A 83 -7.01 -4.59 -0.12
CA LYS A 83 -6.18 -5.77 -0.40
C LYS A 83 -5.30 -6.12 0.79
N LEU A 84 -4.65 -5.14 1.41
CA LEU A 84 -3.82 -5.34 2.61
C LEU A 84 -4.64 -5.90 3.78
N GLU A 85 -5.86 -5.40 4.01
CA GLU A 85 -6.78 -5.87 5.06
C GLU A 85 -7.21 -7.33 4.88
N SER A 86 -7.14 -7.85 3.64
CA SER A 86 -7.48 -9.25 3.36
C SER A 86 -6.37 -10.23 3.78
N ILE A 87 -5.16 -9.74 4.08
CA ILE A 87 -4.02 -10.54 4.53
C ILE A 87 -4.23 -10.93 5.99
N ARG A 88 -4.18 -12.24 6.27
CA ARG A 88 -4.38 -12.81 7.61
C ARG A 88 -3.21 -13.68 8.03
N GLU A 89 -3.00 -13.85 9.34
CA GLU A 89 -2.06 -14.81 9.93
C GLU A 89 -2.39 -16.26 9.55
#